data_AF-A0A413YYP2-F1
#
_entry.id   AF-A0A413YYP2-F1
#
_cell.length_a   1.000
_cell.length_b   1.000
_cell.length_c   1.000
_cell.angle_alpha   90.00
_cell.angle_beta   90.00
_cell.angle_gamma   90.00
#
_symmetry.space_group_name_H-M   'P 1'
#
loop_
_entity.id
_entity.type
_entity.pdbx_description
1 polymer ?
#
loop_
_entity_poly.entity_id
_entity_poly.type
_entity_poly.pdbx_seq_one_letter_code
_entity_poly.pdbx_strand_id
1 'polypeptide(L)'
;MSGSDILGINYSDWATIRSGSYFKLLNAYYGKGGQVSDSDDTTSSSTSTSKDSTRTLAVIESDAKSVEKSVAALQETGDKSLFNEVTKTDENGNKTTGYDTDAIYKAVKNFTDSYNSLIDEVGNSNTKSILRAGASMVNVTEANRKSLSDIGISIGADNKLTIDEEKFKKTDMSKVKAMFADSSYYGTEVKRQAGRAESYAKSEAAKANTYQKSGSYTYNYRTGELYNSTI
;
A
#
# COMPACT_ATOMS: atom_id res chain seq x y z
N MET A 1 60.87 27.05 45.49
CA MET A 1 60.59 28.32 44.79
C MET A 1 60.07 27.92 43.42
N SER A 2 58.75 27.74 43.31
CA SER A 2 57.79 28.68 42.71
C SER A 2 57.89 28.72 41.19
N GLY A 3 56.80 28.28 40.54
CA GLY A 3 56.60 28.26 39.10
C GLY A 3 55.22 27.68 38.78
N SER A 4 54.18 28.38 39.26
CA SER A 4 52.76 28.08 39.07
C SER A 4 52.26 28.38 37.65
N ASP A 5 51.49 27.42 37.13
CA ASP A 5 50.29 27.50 36.28
C ASP A 5 50.12 28.66 35.28
N ILE A 6 50.02 28.29 34.00
CA ILE A 6 49.11 28.95 33.06
C ILE A 6 48.37 27.82 32.31
N LEU A 7 47.08 27.68 32.62
CA LEU A 7 46.10 26.69 32.13
C LEU A 7 46.15 25.32 32.82
N GLY A 8 45.52 25.26 34.00
CA GLY A 8 45.31 24.07 34.82
C GLY A 8 44.52 22.96 34.14
N ILE A 9 45.18 22.26 33.22
CA ILE A 9 44.76 20.99 32.66
C ILE A 9 45.97 20.08 32.80
N ASN A 10 45.92 19.19 33.78
CA ASN A 10 47.00 18.26 34.05
C ASN A 10 47.14 17.29 32.86
N TYR A 11 48.35 16.87 32.50
CA TYR A 11 48.58 15.92 31.40
C TYR A 11 47.90 14.56 31.67
N SER A 12 47.59 14.28 32.94
CA SER A 12 46.77 13.15 33.36
C SER A 12 45.27 13.31 33.08
N ASP A 13 44.73 14.53 32.95
CA ASP A 13 43.32 14.78 32.58
C ASP A 13 43.06 14.56 31.08
N TRP A 14 44.10 14.70 30.25
CA TRP A 14 44.00 14.44 28.80
C TRP A 14 43.91 12.94 28.48
N ALA A 15 44.45 12.08 29.36
CA ALA A 15 44.33 10.63 29.22
C ALA A 15 42.90 10.14 29.52
N THR A 16 42.18 10.80 30.43
CA THR A 16 40.81 10.43 30.85
C THR A 16 39.76 10.76 29.79
N ILE A 17 39.97 11.83 29.01
CA ILE A 17 39.12 12.17 27.87
C ILE A 17 39.32 11.17 26.72
N ARG A 18 40.54 10.67 26.51
CA ARG A 18 40.85 9.64 25.49
C ARG A 18 40.46 8.23 25.92
N SER A 19 40.43 7.93 27.23
CA SER A 19 40.13 6.60 27.77
C SER A 19 38.63 6.28 27.90
N GLY A 20 37.74 7.18 27.47
CA GLY A 20 36.29 6.92 27.38
C GLY A 20 35.56 6.75 28.72
N SER A 21 36.17 7.13 29.85
CA SER A 21 35.54 7.02 31.18
C SER A 21 34.35 7.97 31.36
N TYR A 22 34.39 9.15 30.74
CA TYR A 22 33.27 10.10 30.75
C TYR A 22 32.05 9.56 29.97
N PHE A 23 32.30 8.89 28.83
CA PHE A 23 31.25 8.22 28.05
C PHE A 23 30.59 7.08 28.84
N LYS A 24 31.37 6.32 29.62
CA LYS A 24 30.85 5.25 30.49
C LYS A 24 29.92 5.80 31.58
N LEU A 25 30.20 6.97 32.14
CA LEU A 25 29.36 7.58 33.18
C LEU A 25 28.04 8.10 32.59
N LEU A 26 28.08 8.72 31.40
CA LEU A 26 26.88 9.14 30.67
C LEU A 26 26.01 7.93 30.28
N ASN A 27 26.64 6.87 29.80
CA ASN A 27 25.96 5.62 29.45
C ASN A 27 25.42 4.89 30.70
N ALA A 28 26.05 5.03 31.88
CA ALA A 28 25.52 4.49 33.13
C ALA A 28 24.34 5.32 33.69
N TYR A 29 24.36 6.64 33.48
CA TYR A 29 23.31 7.54 33.92
C TYR A 29 22.04 7.41 33.05
N TYR A 30 22.20 7.16 31.74
CA TYR A 30 21.07 6.94 30.82
C TYR A 30 20.77 5.46 30.52
N GLY A 31 21.70 4.55 30.76
CA GLY A 31 21.61 3.13 30.37
C GLY A 31 21.29 2.15 31.51
N LYS A 32 20.68 2.61 32.60
CA LYS A 32 20.19 1.68 33.64
C LYS A 32 18.90 1.00 33.18
N GLY A 33 19.07 -0.02 32.33
CA GLY A 33 18.00 -0.91 31.88
C GLY A 33 18.44 -1.94 30.85
N GLY A 34 19.35 -2.86 31.20
CA GLY A 34 19.45 -4.17 30.52
C GLY A 34 20.82 -4.56 29.95
N GLN A 35 21.45 -5.54 30.61
CA GLN A 35 22.38 -6.58 30.13
C GLN A 35 23.25 -6.31 28.88
N VAL A 36 24.56 -6.26 29.13
CA VAL A 36 25.62 -6.53 28.15
C VAL A 36 25.66 -8.05 27.91
N SER A 37 25.27 -8.50 26.71
CA SER A 37 25.69 -9.79 26.17
C SER A 37 26.61 -9.54 24.98
N ASP A 38 27.74 -10.22 25.04
CA ASP A 38 28.72 -10.38 23.97
C ASP A 38 28.03 -11.14 22.83
N SER A 39 27.79 -10.47 21.70
CA SER A 39 27.26 -11.10 20.49
C SER A 39 27.77 -10.32 19.29
N ASP A 40 28.62 -11.00 18.53
CA ASP A 40 29.09 -10.65 17.19
C ASP A 40 27.92 -10.71 16.20
N ASP A 41 26.99 -9.78 16.35
CA ASP A 41 25.81 -9.69 15.50
C ASP A 41 25.76 -8.29 14.90
N THR A 42 26.04 -8.21 13.60
CA THR A 42 25.76 -7.07 12.74
C THR A 42 24.24 -6.90 12.54
N THR A 43 23.43 -7.13 13.56
CA THR A 43 22.02 -6.75 13.55
C THR A 43 21.95 -5.25 13.66
N SER A 44 21.71 -4.62 12.51
CA SER A 44 21.05 -3.31 12.44
C SER A 44 19.76 -3.40 13.25
N SER A 45 19.84 -3.10 14.55
CA SER A 45 18.69 -3.01 15.44
C SER A 45 17.83 -1.84 14.97
N SER A 46 16.91 -2.14 14.06
CA SER A 46 15.94 -1.18 13.55
C SER A 46 15.09 -0.67 14.70
N THR A 47 14.96 0.65 14.85
CA THR A 47 14.02 1.27 15.81
C THR A 47 12.59 1.31 15.28
N SER A 48 12.30 0.52 14.24
CA SER A 48 11.01 0.52 13.55
C SER A 48 9.95 0.00 14.49
N THR A 49 8.86 0.75 14.61
CA THR A 49 7.67 0.31 15.33
C THR A 49 6.55 -0.12 14.38
N SER A 50 6.83 -0.11 13.07
CA SER A 50 5.93 -0.63 12.05
C SER A 50 5.73 -2.13 12.24
N LYS A 51 4.48 -2.57 12.12
CA LYS A 51 4.12 -3.99 12.18
C LYS A 51 4.37 -4.73 10.87
N ASP A 52 4.46 -3.98 9.78
CA ASP A 52 4.69 -4.50 8.44
C ASP A 52 6.01 -4.00 7.86
N SER A 53 6.55 -4.75 6.90
CA SER A 53 7.75 -4.33 6.18
C SER A 53 7.45 -3.11 5.28
N THR A 54 8.46 -2.28 5.04
CA THR A 54 8.39 -1.16 4.09
C THR A 54 7.92 -1.63 2.71
N ARG A 55 8.41 -2.79 2.26
CA ARG A 55 8.02 -3.44 1.01
C ARG A 55 6.53 -3.78 0.98
N THR A 56 6.03 -4.49 2.00
CA THR A 56 4.60 -4.87 2.09
C THR A 56 3.71 -3.64 2.04
N LEU A 57 4.07 -2.60 2.79
CA LEU A 57 3.29 -1.35 2.83
C LEU A 57 3.32 -0.59 1.50
N ALA A 58 4.46 -0.57 0.81
CA ALA A 58 4.58 0.04 -0.52
C ALA A 58 3.77 -0.70 -1.58
N VAL A 59 3.74 -2.04 -1.54
CA VAL A 59 2.91 -2.85 -2.45
C VAL A 59 1.43 -2.61 -2.17
N ILE A 60 1.00 -2.62 -0.90
CA ILE A 60 -0.39 -2.29 -0.52
C ILE A 60 -0.78 -0.88 -0.99
N GLU A 61 0.10 0.11 -0.84
CA GLU A 61 -0.12 1.47 -1.35
C GLU A 61 -0.32 1.46 -2.88
N SER A 62 0.54 0.75 -3.61
CA SER A 62 0.48 0.65 -5.07
C SER A 62 -0.80 -0.03 -5.55
N ASP A 63 -1.16 -1.16 -4.94
CA ASP A 63 -2.33 -1.94 -5.35
C ASP A 63 -3.63 -1.22 -4.98
N ALA A 64 -3.66 -0.53 -3.84
CA ALA A 64 -4.78 0.32 -3.46
C ALA A 64 -5.01 1.44 -4.49
N LYS A 65 -3.93 2.12 -4.91
CA LYS A 65 -4.01 3.11 -6.00
C LYS A 65 -4.49 2.50 -7.31
N SER A 66 -4.10 1.27 -7.62
CA SER A 66 -4.55 0.57 -8.84
C SER A 66 -6.04 0.28 -8.82
N VAL A 67 -6.59 -0.12 -7.67
CA VAL A 67 -8.04 -0.23 -7.46
C VAL A 67 -8.72 1.13 -7.63
N GLU A 68 -8.20 2.19 -7.01
CA GLU A 68 -8.80 3.52 -7.13
C GLU A 68 -8.82 4.04 -8.57
N LYS A 69 -7.73 3.82 -9.32
CA LYS A 69 -7.62 4.20 -10.74
C LYS A 69 -8.53 3.38 -11.64
N SER A 70 -8.62 2.07 -11.44
CA SER A 70 -9.49 1.21 -12.24
C SER A 70 -10.98 1.53 -12.04
N VAL A 71 -11.39 1.79 -10.78
CA VAL A 71 -12.74 2.30 -10.50
C VAL A 71 -12.94 3.69 -11.10
N ALA A 72 -11.98 4.60 -10.97
CA ALA A 72 -12.09 5.95 -11.53
C ALA A 72 -12.25 5.93 -13.05
N ALA A 73 -11.53 5.04 -13.76
CA ALA A 73 -11.67 4.86 -15.21
C ALA A 73 -13.08 4.38 -15.60
N LEU A 74 -13.70 3.52 -14.78
CA LEU A 74 -15.10 3.11 -14.97
C LEU A 74 -16.10 4.22 -14.60
N GLN A 75 -15.70 5.19 -13.79
CA GLN A 75 -16.52 6.32 -13.35
C GLN A 75 -16.30 7.60 -14.19
N GLU A 76 -15.44 7.56 -15.21
CA GLU A 76 -15.24 8.69 -16.12
C GLU A 76 -16.57 9.09 -16.79
N THR A 77 -16.77 10.40 -16.92
CA THR A 77 -18.00 10.99 -17.46
C THR A 77 -17.67 11.88 -18.65
N GLY A 78 -18.69 12.25 -19.43
CA GLY A 78 -18.50 13.01 -20.67
C GLY A 78 -17.76 12.18 -21.73
N ASP A 79 -16.93 12.82 -22.55
CA ASP A 79 -16.31 12.19 -23.73
C ASP A 79 -15.38 11.01 -23.41
N LYS A 80 -14.86 10.96 -22.18
CA LYS A 80 -13.98 9.88 -21.72
C LYS A 80 -14.73 8.67 -21.15
N SER A 81 -16.04 8.75 -21.02
CA SER A 81 -16.82 7.67 -20.44
C SER A 81 -16.78 6.44 -21.35
N LEU A 82 -16.42 5.30 -20.75
CA LEU A 82 -16.52 4.00 -21.41
C LEU A 82 -17.97 3.57 -21.69
N PHE A 83 -18.92 4.24 -21.04
CA PHE A 83 -20.35 3.99 -21.17
C PHE A 83 -21.05 4.99 -22.09
N ASN A 84 -20.31 5.57 -23.05
CA ASN A 84 -20.90 6.32 -24.16
C ASN A 84 -21.34 5.34 -25.25
N GLU A 85 -22.51 5.59 -25.82
CA GLU A 85 -23.01 4.81 -26.95
C GLU A 85 -22.21 5.15 -28.22
N VAL A 86 -21.70 4.11 -28.88
CA VAL A 86 -20.97 4.19 -30.14
C VAL A 86 -21.90 3.73 -31.26
N THR A 87 -22.05 4.57 -32.28
CA THR A 87 -22.81 4.21 -33.48
C THR A 87 -21.89 3.47 -34.44
N LYS A 88 -22.12 2.18 -34.65
CA LYS A 88 -21.46 1.40 -35.71
C LYS A 88 -22.36 1.39 -36.95
N THR A 89 -21.77 1.66 -38.11
CA THR A 89 -22.47 1.55 -39.40
C THR A 89 -21.94 0.30 -40.08
N ASP A 90 -22.81 -0.67 -40.30
CA ASP A 90 -22.44 -1.90 -40.99
C ASP A 90 -22.24 -1.64 -42.49
N GLU A 91 -21.60 -2.59 -43.19
CA GLU A 91 -21.35 -2.56 -44.64
C GLU A 91 -22.64 -2.37 -45.47
N ASN A 92 -23.80 -2.71 -44.88
CA ASN A 92 -25.12 -2.55 -45.48
C ASN A 92 -25.79 -1.18 -45.17
N GLY A 93 -25.10 -0.25 -44.51
CA GLY A 93 -25.61 1.09 -44.17
C GLY A 93 -26.54 1.14 -42.94
N ASN A 94 -26.72 0.01 -42.23
CA ASN A 94 -27.50 -0.03 -40.98
C ASN A 94 -26.68 0.54 -39.82
N LYS A 95 -27.28 1.49 -39.09
CA LYS A 95 -26.69 2.07 -37.89
C LYS A 95 -27.16 1.30 -36.66
N THR A 96 -26.25 0.60 -36.01
CA THR A 96 -26.49 0.02 -34.68
C THR A 96 -25.81 0.89 -33.64
N THR A 97 -26.60 1.47 -32.75
CA THR A 97 -26.13 2.19 -31.58
C THR A 97 -25.95 1.20 -30.43
N GLY A 98 -24.75 1.13 -29.85
CA GLY A 98 -24.46 0.21 -28.75
C GLY A 98 -23.21 0.61 -27.99
N TYR A 99 -22.86 -0.15 -26.96
CA TYR A 99 -21.68 0.10 -26.15
C TYR A 99 -20.43 -0.57 -26.74
N ASP A 100 -19.24 -0.02 -26.44
CA ASP A 100 -17.98 -0.73 -26.65
C ASP A 100 -17.77 -1.78 -25.54
N THR A 101 -18.41 -2.93 -25.72
CA THR A 101 -18.38 -4.05 -24.75
C THR A 101 -16.97 -4.55 -24.48
N ASP A 102 -16.06 -4.50 -25.45
CA ASP A 102 -14.67 -4.94 -25.29
C ASP A 102 -13.86 -3.95 -24.45
N ALA A 103 -14.04 -2.63 -24.66
CA ALA A 103 -13.40 -1.62 -23.83
C ALA A 103 -13.91 -1.65 -22.38
N ILE A 104 -15.22 -1.79 -22.20
CA ILE A 104 -15.82 -1.94 -20.87
C ILE A 104 -15.32 -3.22 -20.19
N TYR A 105 -15.30 -4.35 -20.90
CA TYR A 105 -14.77 -5.62 -20.36
C TYR A 105 -13.32 -5.47 -19.90
N LYS A 106 -12.45 -4.87 -20.71
CA LYS A 106 -11.03 -4.64 -20.33
C LYS A 106 -10.92 -3.77 -19.07
N ALA A 107 -11.73 -2.73 -18.95
CA ALA A 107 -11.72 -1.87 -17.77
C ALA A 107 -12.21 -2.60 -16.51
N VAL A 108 -13.28 -3.38 -16.63
CA VAL A 108 -13.79 -4.21 -15.51
C VAL A 108 -12.79 -5.32 -15.16
N LYS A 109 -12.15 -5.94 -16.16
CA LYS A 109 -11.09 -6.93 -15.96
C LYS A 109 -9.91 -6.34 -15.17
N ASN A 110 -9.43 -5.16 -15.57
CA ASN A 110 -8.38 -4.44 -14.85
C ASN A 110 -8.79 -4.13 -13.40
N PHE A 111 -10.07 -3.79 -13.17
CA PHE A 111 -10.60 -3.63 -11.83
C PHE A 111 -10.56 -4.94 -11.04
N THR A 112 -11.03 -6.07 -11.61
CA THR A 112 -11.00 -7.37 -10.93
C THR A 112 -9.58 -7.81 -10.59
N ASP A 113 -8.63 -7.60 -11.49
CA ASP A 113 -7.23 -7.96 -11.27
C ASP A 113 -6.60 -7.07 -10.19
N SER A 114 -6.84 -5.75 -10.23
CA SER A 114 -6.36 -4.81 -9.19
C SER A 114 -6.96 -5.11 -7.82
N TYR A 115 -8.26 -5.46 -7.78
CA TYR A 115 -8.95 -5.85 -6.55
C TYR A 115 -8.30 -7.10 -5.94
N ASN A 116 -8.07 -8.13 -6.76
CA ASN A 116 -7.48 -9.39 -6.30
C ASN A 116 -6.07 -9.19 -5.74
N SER A 117 -5.22 -8.41 -6.42
CA SER A 117 -3.88 -8.08 -5.92
C SER A 117 -3.93 -7.38 -4.57
N LEU A 118 -4.82 -6.38 -4.40
CA LEU A 118 -4.95 -5.69 -3.13
C LEU A 118 -5.44 -6.62 -2.01
N ILE A 119 -6.39 -7.52 -2.29
CA ILE A 119 -6.89 -8.47 -1.29
C ILE A 119 -5.79 -9.44 -0.83
N ASP A 120 -4.95 -9.90 -1.77
CA ASP A 120 -3.79 -10.74 -1.43
C ASP A 120 -2.82 -10.01 -0.50
N GLU A 121 -2.45 -8.78 -0.85
CA GLU A 121 -1.44 -8.02 -0.10
C GLU A 121 -1.96 -7.50 1.23
N VAL A 122 -3.22 -7.08 1.30
CA VAL A 122 -3.87 -6.73 2.57
C VAL A 122 -3.97 -7.95 3.48
N GLY A 123 -4.23 -9.14 2.93
CA GLY A 123 -4.25 -10.40 3.69
C GLY A 123 -2.93 -10.73 4.36
N ASN A 124 -1.80 -10.24 3.82
CA ASN A 124 -0.46 -10.45 4.36
C ASN A 124 -0.05 -9.40 5.42
N SER A 125 -0.88 -8.36 5.66
CA SER A 125 -0.57 -7.29 6.60
C SER A 125 -0.85 -7.67 8.06
N ASN A 126 0.06 -7.31 8.96
CA ASN A 126 -0.10 -7.39 10.41
C ASN A 126 -0.79 -6.15 11.01
N THR A 127 -1.03 -5.11 10.19
CA THR A 127 -1.67 -3.87 10.61
C THR A 127 -3.19 -4.00 10.60
N LYS A 128 -3.78 -4.06 11.80
CA LYS A 128 -5.24 -4.21 12.00
C LYS A 128 -6.10 -3.22 11.20
N SER A 129 -5.65 -1.97 11.03
CA SER A 129 -6.39 -0.97 10.26
C SER A 129 -6.44 -1.30 8.77
N ILE A 130 -5.32 -1.80 8.21
CA ILE A 130 -5.23 -2.25 6.82
C ILE A 130 -6.11 -3.49 6.62
N LEU A 131 -6.00 -4.49 7.50
CA LEU A 131 -6.86 -5.69 7.50
C LEU A 131 -8.35 -5.34 7.55
N ARG A 132 -8.75 -4.37 8.38
CA ARG A 132 -10.15 -3.91 8.48
C ARG A 132 -10.64 -3.23 7.21
N ALA A 133 -9.78 -2.49 6.51
CA ALA A 133 -10.12 -1.89 5.23
C ALA A 133 -10.36 -2.98 4.16
N GLY A 134 -9.47 -3.97 4.07
CA GLY A 134 -9.66 -5.14 3.18
C GLY A 134 -10.91 -5.95 3.52
N ALA A 135 -11.14 -6.27 4.79
CA ALA A 135 -12.35 -6.97 5.22
C ALA A 135 -13.64 -6.18 4.87
N SER A 136 -13.59 -4.84 4.98
CA SER A 136 -14.72 -3.99 4.57
C SER A 136 -14.95 -4.04 3.06
N MET A 137 -13.88 -4.07 2.24
CA MET A 137 -13.98 -4.27 0.79
C MET A 137 -14.62 -5.61 0.44
N VAL A 138 -14.18 -6.69 1.09
CA VAL A 138 -14.76 -8.03 0.92
C VAL A 138 -16.24 -8.02 1.29
N ASN A 139 -16.61 -7.47 2.44
CA ASN A 139 -18.00 -7.42 2.89
C ASN A 139 -18.92 -6.65 1.94
N VAL A 140 -18.44 -5.52 1.40
CA VAL A 140 -19.20 -4.72 0.42
C VAL A 140 -19.35 -5.47 -0.90
N THR A 141 -18.32 -6.20 -1.32
CA THR A 141 -18.35 -7.05 -2.51
C THR A 141 -19.31 -8.22 -2.32
N GLU A 142 -19.28 -8.85 -1.15
CA GLU A 142 -20.16 -9.95 -0.79
C GLU A 142 -21.63 -9.53 -0.75
N ALA A 143 -21.93 -8.37 -0.15
CA ALA A 143 -23.28 -7.80 -0.15
C ALA A 143 -23.82 -7.56 -1.56
N ASN A 144 -22.93 -7.42 -2.55
CA ASN A 144 -23.24 -7.18 -3.95
C ASN A 144 -23.09 -8.43 -4.84
N ARG A 145 -22.88 -9.61 -4.25
CA ARG A 145 -22.63 -10.89 -4.97
C ARG A 145 -23.64 -11.16 -6.08
N LYS A 146 -24.93 -10.93 -5.82
CA LYS A 146 -25.99 -11.19 -6.81
C LYS A 146 -25.83 -10.29 -8.04
N SER A 147 -25.69 -8.98 -7.82
CA SER A 147 -25.51 -7.99 -8.89
C SER A 147 -24.21 -8.24 -9.67
N LEU A 148 -23.13 -8.64 -9.00
CA LEU A 148 -21.88 -9.05 -9.64
C LEU A 148 -22.06 -10.29 -10.51
N SER A 149 -22.74 -11.32 -9.99
CA SER A 149 -23.03 -12.54 -10.74
C SER A 149 -23.91 -12.29 -11.97
N ASP A 150 -24.87 -11.37 -11.87
CA ASP A 150 -25.75 -10.97 -12.97
C ASP A 150 -24.97 -10.32 -14.13
N ILE A 151 -23.81 -9.72 -13.84
CA ILE A 151 -22.90 -9.17 -14.85
C ILE A 151 -21.74 -10.10 -15.21
N GLY A 152 -21.75 -11.36 -14.74
CA GLY A 152 -20.70 -12.34 -15.05
C GLY A 152 -19.46 -12.28 -14.17
N ILE A 153 -19.51 -11.57 -13.04
CA ILE A 153 -18.44 -11.56 -12.03
C ILE A 153 -18.81 -12.51 -10.88
N SER A 154 -17.93 -13.45 -10.56
CA SER A 154 -18.10 -14.40 -9.45
C SER A 154 -17.08 -14.17 -8.35
N ILE A 155 -17.51 -14.34 -7.09
CA ILE A 155 -16.65 -14.24 -5.89
C ILE A 155 -16.26 -15.65 -5.46
N GLY A 156 -14.96 -15.94 -5.49
CA GLY A 156 -14.34 -17.19 -5.03
C GLY A 156 -14.34 -17.35 -3.52
N ALA A 157 -13.97 -18.54 -3.04
CA ALA A 157 -13.86 -18.84 -1.60
C ALA A 157 -12.72 -18.07 -0.90
N ASP A 158 -11.73 -17.63 -1.69
CA ASP A 158 -10.63 -16.75 -1.30
C ASP A 158 -11.01 -15.26 -1.33
N ASN A 159 -12.29 -14.94 -1.54
CA ASN A 159 -12.82 -13.59 -1.73
C ASN A 159 -12.32 -12.87 -2.98
N LYS A 160 -11.68 -13.59 -3.92
CA LYS A 160 -11.23 -13.02 -5.19
C LYS A 160 -12.34 -12.99 -6.22
N LEU A 161 -12.22 -12.06 -7.15
CA LEU A 161 -13.13 -11.87 -8.27
C LEU A 161 -12.63 -12.64 -9.49
N THR A 162 -13.56 -13.30 -10.16
CA THR A 162 -13.36 -13.90 -11.48
C THR A 162 -14.42 -13.35 -12.42
N ILE A 163 -14.05 -13.09 -13.66
CA ILE A 163 -14.97 -12.56 -14.69
C ILE A 163 -15.07 -13.57 -15.82
N ASP A 164 -16.30 -13.96 -16.13
CA ASP A 164 -16.63 -14.80 -17.28
C ASP A 164 -16.84 -13.88 -18.49
N GLU A 165 -15.90 -13.89 -19.43
CA GLU A 165 -15.93 -13.03 -20.61
C GLU A 165 -17.18 -13.24 -21.47
N GLU A 166 -17.60 -14.50 -21.66
CA GLU A 166 -18.75 -14.80 -22.50
C GLU A 166 -20.04 -14.31 -21.86
N LYS A 167 -20.20 -14.57 -20.55
CA LYS A 167 -21.38 -14.12 -19.81
C LYS A 167 -21.40 -12.59 -19.68
N PHE A 168 -20.25 -11.98 -19.45
CA PHE A 168 -20.12 -10.52 -19.37
C PHE A 168 -20.52 -9.84 -20.69
N LYS A 169 -19.98 -10.30 -21.82
CA LYS A 169 -20.28 -9.71 -23.15
C LYS A 169 -21.73 -9.90 -23.58
N LYS A 170 -22.43 -10.92 -23.07
CA LYS A 170 -23.88 -11.14 -23.30
C LYS A 170 -24.78 -10.34 -22.36
N THR A 171 -24.22 -9.72 -21.31
CA THR A 171 -24.97 -8.94 -20.33
C THR A 171 -25.30 -7.54 -20.87
N ASP A 172 -26.43 -6.99 -20.44
CA ASP A 172 -26.76 -5.58 -20.65
C ASP A 172 -25.75 -4.65 -19.95
N MET A 173 -25.01 -3.88 -20.75
CA MET A 173 -24.00 -2.92 -20.26
C MET A 173 -24.59 -1.82 -19.38
N SER A 174 -25.90 -1.58 -19.44
CA SER A 174 -26.59 -0.67 -18.52
C SER A 174 -26.51 -1.17 -17.08
N LYS A 175 -26.52 -2.50 -16.86
CA LYS A 175 -26.30 -3.09 -15.53
C LYS A 175 -24.87 -2.89 -15.04
N VAL A 176 -23.90 -3.03 -15.94
CA VAL A 176 -22.48 -2.78 -15.64
C VAL A 176 -22.27 -1.30 -15.28
N LYS A 177 -22.89 -0.39 -16.05
CA LYS A 177 -22.89 1.05 -15.79
C LYS A 177 -23.48 1.39 -14.42
N ALA A 178 -24.65 0.83 -14.10
CA ALA A 178 -25.28 1.00 -12.79
C ALA A 178 -24.40 0.46 -11.64
N MET A 179 -23.59 -0.56 -11.90
CA MET A 179 -22.73 -1.19 -10.93
C MET A 179 -21.43 -0.42 -10.65
N PHE A 180 -20.94 0.39 -11.58
CA PHE A 180 -19.65 1.07 -11.42
C PHE A 180 -19.72 2.60 -11.58
N ALA A 181 -20.51 3.11 -12.52
CA ALA A 181 -20.46 4.50 -12.96
C ALA A 181 -21.53 5.42 -12.33
N ASP A 182 -22.82 5.09 -12.47
CA ASP A 182 -23.96 6.00 -12.18
C ASP A 182 -24.16 6.27 -10.67
N SER A 183 -23.19 6.92 -10.02
CA SER A 183 -23.12 7.06 -8.57
C SER A 183 -23.27 5.72 -7.85
N SER A 184 -22.71 4.66 -8.44
CA SER A 184 -22.80 3.32 -7.87
C SER A 184 -22.24 3.31 -6.45
N TYR A 185 -23.04 2.75 -5.54
CA TYR A 185 -22.60 2.46 -4.18
C TYR A 185 -21.39 1.52 -4.19
N TYR A 186 -21.43 0.45 -5.00
CA TYR A 186 -20.39 -0.57 -5.00
C TYR A 186 -19.01 -0.02 -5.41
N GLY A 187 -18.91 0.59 -6.59
CA GLY A 187 -17.64 1.14 -7.08
C GLY A 187 -17.07 2.20 -6.14
N THR A 188 -17.93 3.13 -5.68
CA THR A 188 -17.53 4.21 -4.78
C THR A 188 -17.05 3.68 -3.43
N GLU A 189 -17.73 2.69 -2.87
CA GLU A 189 -17.39 2.12 -1.58
C GLU A 189 -16.09 1.30 -1.64
N VAL A 190 -15.91 0.50 -2.70
CA VAL A 190 -14.65 -0.23 -2.94
C VAL A 190 -13.47 0.73 -3.07
N LYS A 191 -13.63 1.79 -3.88
CA LYS A 191 -12.62 2.86 -4.02
C LYS A 191 -12.30 3.52 -2.68
N ARG A 192 -13.32 3.83 -1.88
CA ARG A 192 -13.16 4.46 -0.57
C ARG A 192 -12.36 3.58 0.40
N GLN A 193 -12.64 2.28 0.44
CA GLN A 193 -11.93 1.37 1.31
C GLN A 193 -10.50 1.08 0.83
N ALA A 194 -10.27 1.05 -0.49
CA ALA A 194 -8.93 1.00 -1.07
C ALA A 194 -8.11 2.24 -0.64
N GLY A 195 -8.67 3.45 -0.76
CA GLY A 195 -8.00 4.68 -0.29
C GLY A 195 -7.74 4.71 1.22
N ARG A 196 -8.56 4.02 2.02
CA ARG A 196 -8.26 3.81 3.46
C ARG A 196 -7.08 2.87 3.66
N ALA A 197 -7.04 1.75 2.94
CA ALA A 197 -5.90 0.83 2.98
C ALA A 197 -4.60 1.56 2.56
N GLU A 198 -4.65 2.37 1.51
CA GLU A 198 -3.54 3.22 1.05
C GLU A 198 -3.08 4.18 2.17
N SER A 199 -4.01 4.93 2.77
CA SER A 199 -3.70 5.90 3.84
C SER A 199 -3.13 5.23 5.08
N TYR A 200 -3.68 4.08 5.48
CA TYR A 200 -3.15 3.31 6.60
C TYR A 200 -1.78 2.72 6.28
N ALA A 201 -1.54 2.27 5.05
CA ALA A 201 -0.22 1.79 4.63
C ALA A 201 0.82 2.92 4.70
N LYS A 202 0.50 4.12 4.22
CA LYS A 202 1.37 5.31 4.34
C LYS A 202 1.64 5.67 5.80
N SER A 203 0.61 5.66 6.64
CA SER A 203 0.75 5.98 8.07
C SER A 203 1.61 4.96 8.81
N GLU A 204 1.46 3.67 8.50
CA GLU A 204 2.29 2.62 9.08
C GLU A 204 3.72 2.69 8.53
N ALA A 205 3.90 2.99 7.25
CA ALA A 205 5.22 3.14 6.64
C ALA A 205 5.98 4.33 7.25
N ALA A 206 5.28 5.39 7.65
CA ALA A 206 5.89 6.50 8.38
C ALA A 206 6.47 6.07 9.75
N LYS A 207 5.95 5.00 10.37
CA LYS A 207 6.50 4.41 11.61
C LYS A 207 7.71 3.50 11.35
N ALA A 208 7.94 3.13 10.09
CA ALA A 208 9.15 2.43 9.65
C ALA A 208 10.33 3.39 9.38
N ASN A 209 10.09 4.71 9.36
CA ASN A 209 11.16 5.70 9.30
C ASN A 209 11.85 5.79 10.67
N THR A 210 13.14 5.45 10.70
CA THR A 210 13.92 5.31 11.93
C THR A 210 15.18 6.18 11.90
N TYR A 211 15.74 6.42 13.09
CA TYR A 211 17.11 6.90 13.24
C TYR A 211 18.05 5.69 13.33
N GLN A 212 19.18 5.74 12.64
CA GLN A 212 20.30 4.88 12.97
C GLN A 212 20.84 5.25 14.36
N LYS A 213 21.50 4.31 15.05
CA LYS A 213 22.13 4.55 16.37
C LYS A 213 23.10 5.75 16.39
N SER A 214 23.55 6.20 15.21
CA SER A 214 24.36 7.41 14.97
C SER A 214 23.57 8.73 14.92
N GLY A 215 22.24 8.71 15.08
CA GLY A 215 21.40 9.90 14.97
C GLY A 215 21.12 10.36 13.53
N SER A 216 21.54 9.59 12.52
CA SER A 216 21.23 9.86 11.12
C SER A 216 19.81 9.42 10.77
N TYR A 217 19.07 10.27 10.08
CA TYR A 217 17.72 9.98 9.59
C TYR A 217 17.77 8.96 8.45
N THR A 218 17.14 7.80 8.63
CA THR A 218 17.04 6.76 7.59
C THR A 218 15.71 6.92 6.86
N TYR A 219 15.78 7.49 5.65
CA TYR A 219 14.64 7.57 4.74
C TYR A 219 14.47 6.25 3.99
N ASN A 220 13.90 5.24 4.65
CA ASN A 220 13.65 3.93 4.04
C ASN A 220 12.61 3.98 2.89
N TYR A 221 11.97 5.14 2.68
CA TYR A 221 11.06 5.39 1.57
C TYR A 221 11.77 5.64 0.22
N ARG A 222 13.09 5.78 0.19
CA ARG A 222 13.84 5.96 -1.07
C ARG A 222 14.41 4.64 -1.54
N THR A 223 13.64 3.94 -2.39
CA THR A 223 14.01 3.17 -3.62
C THR A 223 15.27 2.29 -3.65
N GLY A 224 16.12 2.24 -2.63
CA GLY A 224 17.38 1.49 -2.58
C GLY A 224 17.18 0.03 -2.19
N GLU A 225 16.16 -0.29 -1.40
CA GLU A 225 15.82 -1.67 -1.04
C GLU A 225 15.12 -2.44 -2.17
N LEU A 226 14.64 -1.75 -3.21
CA LEU A 226 14.10 -2.42 -4.41
C LEU A 226 15.20 -2.99 -5.31
N TYR A 227 16.44 -2.52 -5.18
CA TYR A 227 17.59 -3.00 -5.96
C TYR A 227 18.55 -3.89 -5.18
N ASN A 228 18.38 -4.04 -3.87
CA ASN A 228 19.28 -4.87 -3.05
C ASN A 228 18.78 -6.30 -2.85
N SER A 229 18.19 -6.90 -3.88
CA SER A 229 18.00 -8.36 -3.97
C SER A 229 18.63 -8.87 -5.26
N THR A 230 19.96 -8.90 -5.28
CA THR A 230 20.89 -9.71 -6.10
C THR A 230 22.28 -9.19 -5.72
N ILE A 231 23.19 -9.96 -5.11
CA ILE A 231 23.70 -11.30 -5.44
C ILE A 231 23.88 -12.13 -4.17
#